data_AF-A0A0A0L8K9-F1
#
_entry.id   AF-A0A0A0L8K9-F1
#
_cell.length_a   1.000
_cell.length_b   1.000
_cell.length_c   1.000
_cell.angle_alpha   90.00
_cell.angle_beta   90.00
_cell.angle_gamma   90.00
#
_symmetry.space_group_name_H-M   'P 1'
#
loop_
_entity.id
_entity.type
_entity.pdbx_description
1 polymer ?
#
loop_
_entity_poly.entity_id
_entity_poly.type
_entity_poly.pdbx_seq_one_letter_code
_entity_poly.pdbx_strand_id
1 'polypeptide(L)'
;MHSASSSFASRFLQNGDAEDFRPTDDLASADSDDESEVRSMTAKGINHLCSELLELKAESNGDFHRIIISSCLSFSRAFERVKEMERDLMHLKSTIITHTSLVKDLMDGIDLDIESDETVDPTHQSSECNRLSSLIELEAHIYEISNALDNLIYENKIDEALETIKSEDEKLQRLKVEEEDYLFDIVMLYDCVISDKNAKIKLQLAKLSENGKTLPGGEAVPTADQPPSLDSQLPEEL
;
A
#
# COMPACT_ATOMS: atom_id res chain seq x y z
N MET A 1 -14.70 -25.76 36.01
CA MET A 1 -14.64 -27.23 36.17
C MET A 1 -14.75 -27.83 34.78
N HIS A 2 -13.71 -28.49 34.27
CA HIS A 2 -13.76 -29.61 33.32
C HIS A 2 -12.30 -30.06 33.13
N SER A 3 -11.90 -30.99 33.98
CA SER A 3 -10.63 -31.70 33.90
C SER A 3 -10.69 -32.73 32.79
N ALA A 4 -9.78 -32.68 31.83
CA ALA A 4 -9.56 -33.77 30.88
C ALA A 4 -8.48 -34.69 31.45
N SER A 5 -8.92 -35.89 31.80
CA SER A 5 -8.19 -36.93 32.52
C SER A 5 -7.18 -37.63 31.61
N SER A 6 -5.96 -37.78 32.15
CA SER A 6 -4.83 -38.53 31.60
C SER A 6 -5.20 -40.00 31.39
N SER A 7 -5.34 -40.43 30.14
CA SER A 7 -5.65 -41.81 29.74
C SER A 7 -4.41 -42.68 29.54
N PHE A 8 -3.20 -42.14 29.74
CA PHE A 8 -1.97 -42.86 29.36
C PHE A 8 -1.38 -43.71 30.51
N ALA A 9 -1.72 -43.43 31.76
CA ALA A 9 -1.09 -44.07 32.93
C ALA A 9 -1.66 -45.46 33.28
N SER A 10 -2.81 -45.87 32.73
CA SER A 10 -3.54 -47.05 33.24
C SER A 10 -3.15 -48.38 32.60
N ARG A 11 -2.19 -48.42 31.66
CA ARG A 11 -1.84 -49.66 30.94
C ARG A 11 -0.62 -50.41 31.49
N PHE A 12 0.06 -49.91 32.51
CA PHE A 12 1.36 -50.46 32.93
C PHE A 12 1.37 -51.31 34.21
N LEU A 13 0.23 -51.56 34.87
CA LEU A 13 0.20 -52.23 36.17
C LEU A 13 -0.66 -53.50 36.25
N GLN A 14 -0.97 -54.14 35.13
CA GLN A 14 -1.67 -55.43 35.18
C GLN A 14 -1.01 -56.41 34.22
N ASN A 15 -0.11 -57.21 34.78
CA ASN A 15 0.06 -58.64 34.50
C ASN A 15 1.28 -59.14 35.28
N GLY A 16 1.05 -59.47 36.55
CA GLY A 16 1.87 -60.41 37.29
C GLY A 16 0.96 -61.58 37.68
N ASP A 17 1.18 -62.75 37.10
CA ASP A 17 1.28 -63.98 37.89
C ASP A 17 1.95 -65.12 37.10
N ALA A 18 2.57 -66.00 37.87
CA ALA A 18 3.60 -66.98 37.53
C ALA A 18 3.21 -68.06 36.51
N GLU A 19 4.19 -68.52 35.73
CA GLU A 19 4.34 -69.94 35.40
C GLU A 19 5.83 -70.31 35.28
N ASP A 20 6.20 -71.38 35.97
CA ASP A 20 7.52 -72.00 36.11
C ASP A 20 7.77 -72.96 34.95
N PHE A 21 8.78 -72.70 34.11
CA PHE A 21 9.33 -73.70 33.19
C PHE A 21 10.83 -73.48 32.97
N ARG A 22 11.62 -74.47 33.40
CA ARG A 22 13.01 -74.67 33.00
C ARG A 22 13.09 -75.94 32.15
N PRO A 23 13.68 -75.88 30.95
CA PRO A 23 14.87 -76.69 30.67
C PRO A 23 15.91 -75.91 29.82
N THR A 24 17.15 -75.80 30.27
CA THR A 24 18.33 -76.62 29.90
C THR A 24 18.97 -76.25 28.55
N ASP A 25 20.30 -76.22 28.61
CA ASP A 25 21.30 -76.20 27.54
C ASP A 25 21.63 -74.86 26.85
N ASP A 26 22.80 -74.38 27.26
CA ASP A 26 23.85 -73.76 26.45
C ASP A 26 23.53 -73.67 24.95
N LEU A 27 23.44 -72.44 24.45
CA LEU A 27 24.16 -71.92 23.29
C LEU A 27 23.76 -70.46 23.05
N ALA A 28 24.76 -69.59 22.98
CA ALA A 28 24.71 -68.19 22.52
C ALA A 28 23.97 -67.16 23.40
N SER A 29 24.62 -66.68 24.46
CA SER A 29 24.25 -65.42 25.12
C SER A 29 25.44 -64.44 25.10
N ALA A 30 25.88 -64.09 23.90
CA ALA A 30 26.79 -62.95 23.69
C ALA A 30 26.07 -61.77 22.99
N ASP A 31 24.82 -61.97 22.55
CA ASP A 31 24.08 -61.02 21.68
C ASP A 31 22.94 -60.28 22.41
N SER A 32 22.52 -60.77 23.59
CA SER A 32 21.42 -60.17 24.35
C SER A 32 21.82 -58.94 25.17
N ASP A 33 23.10 -58.84 25.54
CA ASP A 33 23.61 -57.73 26.36
C ASP A 33 23.75 -56.46 25.52
N ASP A 34 24.25 -56.62 24.29
CA ASP A 34 24.43 -55.56 23.28
C ASP A 34 23.07 -54.96 22.87
N GLU A 35 22.06 -55.80 22.60
CA GLU A 35 20.70 -55.35 22.31
C GLU A 35 20.02 -54.60 23.48
N SER A 36 20.33 -54.98 24.73
CA SER A 36 19.81 -54.29 25.92
C SER A 36 20.47 -52.91 26.11
N GLU A 37 21.77 -52.82 25.84
CA GLU A 37 22.54 -51.58 25.91
C GLU A 37 22.09 -50.60 24.81
N VAL A 38 21.92 -51.08 23.58
CA VAL A 38 21.41 -50.28 22.45
C VAL A 38 20.00 -49.75 22.74
N ARG A 39 19.11 -50.58 23.31
CA ARG A 39 17.77 -50.12 23.75
C ARG A 39 17.83 -49.10 24.87
N SER A 40 18.75 -49.26 25.83
CA SER A 40 18.98 -48.30 26.92
C SER A 40 19.52 -46.96 26.42
N MET A 41 20.48 -46.98 25.48
CA MET A 41 20.99 -45.77 24.83
C MET A 41 19.92 -45.08 24.00
N THR A 42 19.11 -45.85 23.27
CA THR A 42 17.96 -45.33 22.52
C THR A 42 16.94 -44.67 23.45
N ALA A 43 16.59 -45.30 24.58
CA ALA A 43 15.67 -44.74 25.56
C ALA A 43 16.22 -43.45 26.22
N LYS A 44 17.52 -43.39 26.52
CA LYS A 44 18.19 -42.17 27.01
C LYS A 44 18.16 -41.06 25.97
N GLY A 45 18.42 -41.38 24.70
CA GLY A 45 18.34 -40.43 23.59
C GLY A 45 16.94 -39.87 23.41
N ILE A 46 15.92 -40.71 23.44
CA ILE A 46 14.51 -40.28 23.37
C ILE A 46 14.16 -39.36 24.54
N ASN A 47 14.54 -39.72 25.77
CA ASN A 47 14.27 -38.88 26.95
C ASN A 47 15.00 -37.54 26.92
N HIS A 48 16.24 -37.52 26.42
CA HIS A 48 16.98 -36.28 26.25
C HIS A 48 16.29 -35.37 25.24
N LEU A 49 15.92 -35.90 24.07
CA LEU A 49 15.20 -35.14 23.04
C LEU A 49 13.86 -34.61 23.56
N CYS A 50 13.09 -35.42 24.30
CA CYS A 50 11.83 -34.96 24.91
C CYS A 50 12.06 -33.83 25.92
N SER A 51 13.19 -33.83 26.63
CA SER A 51 13.56 -32.77 27.57
C SER A 51 13.93 -31.47 26.83
N GLU A 52 14.74 -31.56 25.77
CA GLU A 52 15.08 -30.42 24.92
C GLU A 52 13.84 -29.82 24.24
N LEU A 53 12.91 -30.65 23.77
CA LEU A 53 11.64 -30.20 23.18
C LEU A 53 10.75 -29.47 24.19
N LEU A 54 10.76 -29.88 25.47
CA LEU A 54 10.02 -29.21 26.53
C LEU A 54 10.62 -27.84 26.86
N GLU A 55 11.95 -27.74 26.91
CA GLU A 55 12.67 -26.48 27.11
C GLU A 55 12.42 -25.51 25.95
N LEU A 56 12.59 -25.98 24.71
CA LEU A 56 12.33 -25.19 23.51
C LEU A 56 10.88 -24.69 23.46
N LYS A 57 9.91 -25.52 23.85
CA LYS A 57 8.50 -25.12 23.95
C LYS A 57 8.30 -24.01 24.98
N ALA A 58 8.95 -24.09 26.13
CA ALA A 58 8.84 -23.10 27.19
C ALA A 58 9.44 -21.75 26.75
N GLU A 59 10.63 -21.78 26.14
CA GLU A 59 11.31 -20.59 25.62
C GLU A 59 10.50 -19.95 24.48
N SER A 60 10.07 -20.75 23.50
CA SER A 60 9.25 -20.29 22.38
C SER A 60 7.95 -19.62 22.83
N ASN A 61 7.28 -20.17 23.85
CA ASN A 61 6.07 -19.57 24.39
C ASN A 61 6.34 -18.23 25.09
N GLY A 62 7.45 -18.14 25.83
CA GLY A 62 7.87 -16.90 26.49
C GLY A 62 8.17 -15.78 25.49
N ASP A 63 8.92 -16.10 24.42
CA ASP A 63 9.25 -15.13 23.38
C ASP A 63 8.04 -14.75 22.55
N PHE A 64 7.18 -15.70 22.22
CA PHE A 64 5.91 -15.41 21.54
C PHE A 64 5.06 -14.43 22.34
N HIS A 65 4.86 -14.66 23.65
CA HIS A 65 4.11 -13.73 24.49
C HIS A 65 4.76 -12.35 24.57
N ARG A 66 6.09 -12.29 24.70
CA ARG A 66 6.82 -11.02 24.74
C ARG A 66 6.63 -10.21 23.46
N ILE A 67 6.73 -10.86 22.31
CA ILE A 67 6.53 -10.24 21.00
C ILE A 67 5.10 -9.73 20.86
N ILE A 68 4.11 -10.56 21.18
CA ILE A 68 2.70 -10.19 21.06
C ILE A 68 2.38 -9.01 21.97
N ILE A 69 2.76 -9.06 23.25
CA ILE A 69 2.50 -7.96 24.19
C ILE A 69 3.21 -6.68 23.74
N SER A 70 4.47 -6.77 23.33
CA SER A 70 5.24 -5.62 22.82
C SER A 70 4.59 -5.01 21.58
N SER A 71 4.15 -5.85 20.64
CA SER A 71 3.47 -5.42 19.42
C SER A 71 2.13 -4.75 19.73
N CYS A 72 1.31 -5.36 20.61
CA CYS A 72 0.03 -4.77 21.02
C CYS A 72 0.21 -3.41 21.71
N LEU A 73 1.22 -3.26 22.57
CA LEU A 73 1.53 -1.99 23.23
C LEU A 73 2.03 -0.94 22.23
N SER A 74 2.89 -1.35 21.29
CA SER A 74 3.38 -0.47 20.23
C SER A 74 2.24 0.00 19.32
N PHE A 75 1.34 -0.91 18.94
CA PHE A 75 0.14 -0.59 18.17
C PHE A 75 -0.80 0.34 18.92
N SER A 76 -1.08 0.07 20.20
CA SER A 76 -1.92 0.95 21.04
C SER A 76 -1.34 2.36 21.13
N ARG A 77 -0.01 2.48 21.30
CA ARG A 77 0.67 3.79 21.33
C ARG A 77 0.62 4.50 19.97
N ALA A 78 0.72 3.77 18.86
CA ALA A 78 0.54 4.34 17.53
C ALA A 78 -0.89 4.84 17.33
N PHE A 79 -1.89 4.06 17.75
CA PHE A 79 -3.29 4.43 17.65
C PHE A 79 -3.62 5.70 18.45
N GLU A 80 -3.04 5.86 19.63
CA GLU A 80 -3.23 7.09 20.41
C GLU A 80 -2.64 8.33 19.73
N ARG A 81 -1.49 8.19 19.06
CA ARG A 81 -0.94 9.28 18.22
C ARG A 81 -1.84 9.63 17.05
N VAL A 82 -2.45 8.62 16.42
CA VAL A 82 -3.41 8.86 15.32
C VAL A 82 -4.62 9.66 15.82
N LYS A 83 -5.16 9.35 17.01
CA LYS A 83 -6.24 10.15 17.61
C LYS A 83 -5.83 11.58 17.95
N GLU A 84 -4.59 11.78 18.40
CA GLU A 84 -4.05 13.12 18.65
C GLU A 84 -4.00 13.92 17.35
N MET A 85 -3.45 13.33 16.28
CA MET A 85 -3.43 13.93 14.94
C MET A 85 -4.83 14.23 14.41
N GLU A 86 -5.82 13.37 14.66
CA GLU A 86 -7.21 13.59 14.28
C GLU A 86 -7.79 14.83 14.99
N ARG A 87 -7.51 15.00 16.29
CA ARG A 87 -7.91 16.21 17.03
C ARG A 87 -7.26 17.46 16.48
N ASP A 88 -5.96 17.40 16.18
CA ASP A 88 -5.23 18.53 15.61
C ASP A 88 -5.79 18.91 14.23
N LEU A 89 -6.15 17.92 13.41
CA LEU A 89 -6.79 18.14 12.11
C LEU A 89 -8.17 18.78 12.25
N MET A 90 -8.99 18.32 13.21
CA MET A 90 -10.29 18.94 13.50
C MET A 90 -10.14 20.39 13.97
N HIS A 91 -9.15 20.67 14.82
CA HIS A 91 -8.83 22.02 15.25
C HIS A 91 -8.42 22.90 14.07
N LEU A 92 -7.49 22.42 13.23
CA LEU A 92 -7.04 23.13 12.04
C LEU A 92 -8.21 23.43 11.09
N LYS A 93 -9.09 22.46 10.86
CA LYS A 93 -10.31 22.65 10.05
C LYS A 93 -11.20 23.75 10.63
N SER A 94 -11.43 23.75 11.94
CA SER A 94 -12.22 24.80 12.60
C SER A 94 -11.60 26.18 12.41
N THR A 95 -10.28 26.28 12.55
CA THR A 95 -9.53 27.51 12.35
C THR A 95 -9.66 28.00 10.92
N ILE A 96 -9.48 27.14 9.92
CA ILE A 96 -9.65 27.48 8.50
C ILE A 96 -11.08 27.97 8.25
N ILE A 97 -12.11 27.26 8.71
CA ILE A 97 -13.51 27.69 8.54
C ILE A 97 -13.73 29.09 9.14
N THR A 98 -13.17 29.34 10.32
CA THR A 98 -13.26 30.65 10.98
C THR A 98 -12.57 31.74 10.17
N HIS A 99 -11.35 31.48 9.68
CA HIS A 99 -10.62 32.43 8.84
C HIS A 99 -11.33 32.68 7.51
N THR A 100 -11.83 31.65 6.85
CA THR A 100 -12.61 31.79 5.61
C THR A 100 -13.87 32.65 5.86
N SER A 101 -14.58 32.43 6.97
CA SER A 101 -15.72 33.28 7.36
C SER A 101 -15.30 34.73 7.57
N LEU A 102 -14.22 34.98 8.30
CA LEU A 102 -13.73 36.34 8.57
C LEU A 102 -13.28 37.06 7.30
N VAL A 103 -12.60 36.36 6.39
CA VAL A 103 -12.21 36.92 5.08
C VAL A 103 -13.45 37.24 4.26
N LYS A 104 -14.45 36.36 4.28
CA LYS A 104 -15.73 36.62 3.61
C LYS A 104 -16.46 37.83 4.21
N ASP A 105 -16.58 37.89 5.53
CA ASP A 105 -17.24 39.01 6.22
C ASP A 105 -16.51 40.34 5.96
N LEU A 106 -15.18 40.31 5.84
CA LEU A 106 -14.38 41.47 5.45
C LEU A 106 -14.66 41.88 4.00
N MET A 107 -14.71 40.93 3.07
CA MET A 107 -15.00 41.17 1.66
C MET A 107 -16.42 41.74 1.48
N ASP A 108 -17.42 41.11 2.11
CA ASP A 108 -18.82 41.56 2.11
C ASP A 108 -18.93 42.97 2.74
N GLY A 109 -18.13 43.27 3.78
CA GLY A 109 -18.08 44.60 4.40
C GLY A 109 -17.45 45.67 3.51
N ILE A 110 -16.38 45.33 2.77
CA ILE A 110 -15.76 46.23 1.78
C ILE A 110 -16.76 46.49 0.65
N ASP A 111 -17.44 45.48 0.13
CA ASP A 111 -18.44 45.62 -0.93
C ASP A 111 -19.61 46.53 -0.48
N LEU A 112 -20.04 46.45 0.78
CA LEU A 112 -21.08 47.32 1.34
C LEU A 112 -20.61 48.78 1.51
N ASP A 113 -19.35 49.00 1.90
CA ASP A 113 -18.78 50.35 2.04
C ASP A 113 -18.60 51.03 0.66
N ILE A 114 -18.30 50.25 -0.38
CA ILE A 114 -18.24 50.71 -1.78
C ILE A 114 -19.62 51.10 -2.31
N GLU A 115 -20.67 50.34 -1.98
CA GLU A 115 -22.05 50.67 -2.36
C GLU A 115 -22.58 51.90 -1.59
N SER A 116 -22.05 52.16 -0.39
CA SER A 116 -22.35 53.33 0.44
C SER A 116 -21.60 54.60 -0.02
N ASP A 117 -20.42 54.47 -0.61
CA ASP A 117 -19.58 55.58 -1.10
C ASP A 117 -19.75 55.76 -2.61
N GLU A 118 -20.97 56.13 -3.04
CA GLU A 118 -21.30 56.55 -4.41
C GLU A 118 -20.65 57.92 -4.75
N THR A 119 -19.33 58.05 -4.54
CA THR A 119 -18.52 59.19 -4.97
C THR A 119 -17.10 58.84 -5.45
N VAL A 120 -16.71 57.56 -5.55
CA VAL A 120 -15.35 57.17 -5.98
C VAL A 120 -15.37 56.37 -7.29
N ASP A 121 -14.45 56.73 -8.20
CA ASP A 121 -14.34 56.25 -9.60
C ASP A 121 -14.48 54.71 -9.74
N PRO A 122 -15.58 54.21 -10.36
CA PRO A 122 -15.97 52.80 -10.36
C PRO A 122 -15.10 51.88 -11.25
N THR A 123 -14.11 52.44 -11.95
CA THR A 123 -13.39 51.69 -13.00
C THR A 123 -12.28 50.77 -12.46
N HIS A 124 -11.76 51.03 -11.25
CA HIS A 124 -10.59 50.32 -10.73
C HIS A 124 -10.88 49.21 -9.71
N GLN A 125 -11.90 49.34 -8.84
CA GLN A 125 -12.17 48.34 -7.79
C GLN A 125 -13.00 47.12 -8.27
N SER A 126 -13.93 47.31 -9.22
CA SER A 126 -14.69 46.20 -9.84
C SER A 126 -13.77 45.18 -10.54
N SER A 127 -12.60 45.62 -11.01
CA SER A 127 -11.59 44.74 -11.62
C SER A 127 -10.94 43.80 -10.61
N GLU A 128 -10.63 44.24 -9.38
CA GLU A 128 -9.90 43.43 -8.41
C GLU A 128 -10.76 42.34 -7.76
N CYS A 129 -12.03 42.63 -7.45
CA CYS A 129 -12.97 41.63 -6.91
C CYS A 129 -13.28 40.51 -7.93
N ASN A 130 -13.43 40.88 -9.21
CA ASN A 130 -13.56 39.91 -10.30
C ASN A 130 -12.30 39.03 -10.45
N ARG A 131 -11.10 39.62 -10.29
CA ARG A 131 -9.83 38.88 -10.37
C ARG A 131 -9.64 37.89 -9.22
N LEU A 132 -9.98 38.28 -7.99
CA LEU A 132 -9.94 37.37 -6.83
C LEU A 132 -10.91 36.19 -6.99
N SER A 133 -12.11 36.46 -7.51
CA SER A 133 -13.09 35.42 -7.80
C SER A 133 -12.57 34.41 -8.83
N SER A 134 -11.92 34.87 -9.90
CA SER A 134 -11.31 33.98 -10.92
C SER A 134 -10.16 33.13 -10.37
N LEU A 135 -9.36 33.65 -9.44
CA LEU A 135 -8.29 32.88 -8.78
C LEU A 135 -8.86 31.76 -7.91
N ILE A 136 -9.91 32.06 -7.13
CA ILE A 136 -10.59 31.07 -6.28
C ILE A 136 -11.23 29.97 -7.12
N GLU A 137 -11.89 30.33 -8.22
CA GLU A 137 -12.49 29.36 -9.15
C GLU A 137 -11.43 28.45 -9.78
N LEU A 138 -10.29 29.03 -10.18
CA LEU A 138 -9.18 28.26 -10.73
C LEU A 138 -8.56 27.31 -9.70
N GLU A 139 -8.36 27.77 -8.46
CA GLU A 139 -7.86 26.92 -7.36
C GLU A 139 -8.82 25.76 -7.06
N ALA A 140 -10.12 26.03 -7.01
CA ALA A 140 -11.15 24.99 -6.85
C ALA A 140 -11.11 23.97 -8.00
N HIS A 141 -10.99 24.45 -9.25
CA HIS A 141 -10.83 23.59 -10.43
C HIS A 141 -9.59 22.68 -10.30
N ILE A 142 -8.44 23.22 -9.89
CA ILE A 142 -7.21 22.42 -9.69
C ILE A 142 -7.44 21.30 -8.67
N TYR A 143 -8.14 21.59 -7.57
CA TYR A 143 -8.46 20.59 -6.56
C TYR A 143 -9.42 19.50 -7.07
N GLU A 144 -10.47 19.90 -7.80
CA GLU A 144 -11.44 18.98 -8.38
C GLU A 144 -10.79 18.03 -9.39
N ILE A 145 -9.96 18.56 -10.30
CA ILE A 145 -9.24 17.78 -11.30
C ILE A 145 -8.26 16.82 -10.61
N SER A 146 -7.55 17.27 -9.58
CA SER A 146 -6.63 16.43 -8.81
C SER A 146 -7.35 15.21 -8.21
N ASN A 147 -8.53 15.44 -7.60
CA ASN A 147 -9.34 14.38 -7.00
C ASN A 147 -9.95 13.45 -8.06
N ALA A 148 -10.44 14.01 -9.18
CA ALA A 148 -10.97 13.23 -10.29
C ALA A 148 -9.90 12.29 -10.89
N LEU A 149 -8.68 12.80 -11.11
CA LEU A 149 -7.56 12.02 -11.60
C LEU A 149 -7.13 10.92 -10.62
N ASP A 150 -7.10 11.20 -9.31
CA ASP A 150 -6.80 10.16 -8.31
C ASP A 150 -7.85 9.03 -8.35
N ASN A 151 -9.13 9.36 -8.51
CA ASN A 151 -10.20 8.36 -8.64
C ASN A 151 -10.03 7.51 -9.91
N LEU A 152 -9.74 8.13 -11.06
CA LEU A 152 -9.52 7.41 -12.32
C LEU A 152 -8.29 6.49 -12.25
N ILE A 153 -7.20 6.96 -11.64
CA ILE A 153 -5.99 6.17 -11.42
C ILE A 153 -6.28 4.98 -10.49
N TYR A 154 -7.07 5.19 -9.43
CA TYR A 154 -7.48 4.14 -8.50
C TYR A 154 -8.39 3.09 -9.16
N GLU A 155 -9.34 3.53 -10.00
CA GLU A 155 -10.23 2.66 -10.78
C GLU A 155 -9.53 1.99 -11.98
N ASN A 156 -8.22 2.23 -12.17
CA ASN A 156 -7.42 1.74 -13.29
C ASN A 156 -7.98 2.16 -14.67
N LYS A 157 -8.69 3.28 -14.74
CA LYS A 157 -9.20 3.90 -15.97
C LYS A 157 -8.14 4.81 -16.57
N ILE A 158 -7.03 4.21 -16.99
CA ILE A 158 -5.83 4.94 -17.41
C ILE A 158 -6.06 5.76 -18.68
N ASP A 159 -6.86 5.27 -19.62
CA ASP A 159 -7.16 5.98 -20.87
C ASP A 159 -7.96 7.26 -20.61
N GLU A 160 -8.98 7.20 -19.75
CA GLU A 160 -9.79 8.36 -19.33
C GLU A 160 -8.94 9.38 -18.56
N ALA A 161 -8.03 8.89 -17.70
CA ALA A 161 -7.11 9.76 -16.96
C ALA A 161 -6.13 10.48 -17.90
N LEU A 162 -5.66 9.82 -18.96
CA LEU A 162 -4.75 10.40 -19.95
C LEU A 162 -5.46 11.45 -20.81
N GLU A 163 -6.71 11.20 -21.21
CA GLU A 163 -7.53 12.19 -21.92
C GLU A 163 -7.76 13.44 -21.06
N THR A 164 -8.09 13.24 -19.78
CA THR A 164 -8.27 14.32 -18.81
C THR A 164 -6.98 15.15 -18.67
N ILE A 165 -5.82 14.50 -18.44
CA ILE A 165 -4.53 15.20 -18.35
C ILE A 165 -4.23 16.01 -19.61
N LYS A 166 -4.49 15.46 -20.79
CA LYS A 166 -4.24 16.17 -22.04
C LYS A 166 -5.08 17.45 -22.14
N SER A 167 -6.37 17.35 -21.84
CA SER A 167 -7.27 18.51 -21.89
C SER A 167 -6.88 19.61 -20.90
N GLU A 168 -6.42 19.22 -19.70
CA GLU A 168 -6.03 20.17 -18.66
C GLU A 168 -4.63 20.75 -18.87
N ASP A 169 -3.70 19.99 -19.46
CA ASP A 169 -2.41 20.53 -19.90
C ASP A 169 -2.61 21.60 -20.98
N GLU A 170 -3.51 21.38 -21.95
CA GLU A 170 -3.86 22.41 -22.93
C GLU A 170 -4.46 23.67 -22.28
N LYS A 171 -5.28 23.52 -21.23
CA LYS A 171 -5.82 24.65 -20.44
C LYS A 171 -4.69 25.39 -19.71
N LEU A 172 -3.78 24.65 -19.08
CA LEU A 172 -2.61 25.18 -18.39
C LEU A 172 -1.68 25.96 -19.33
N GLN A 173 -1.44 25.45 -20.54
CA GLN A 173 -0.61 26.15 -21.53
C GLN A 173 -1.25 27.47 -21.96
N ARG A 174 -2.57 27.52 -22.17
CA ARG A 174 -3.27 28.79 -22.45
C ARG A 174 -3.09 29.79 -21.30
N LEU A 175 -3.22 29.30 -20.08
CA LEU A 175 -3.07 30.10 -18.86
C LEU A 175 -1.65 30.67 -18.69
N LYS A 176 -0.62 29.89 -19.04
CA LYS A 176 0.78 30.33 -19.02
C LYS A 176 1.09 31.43 -20.04
N VAL A 177 0.40 31.43 -21.19
CA VAL A 177 0.59 32.44 -22.26
C VAL A 177 -0.07 33.77 -21.89
N GLU A 178 -1.13 33.74 -21.08
CA GLU A 178 -1.85 34.92 -20.62
C GLU A 178 -1.11 35.70 -19.51
N GLU A 179 0.07 35.18 -19.08
CA GLU A 179 1.12 35.71 -18.20
C GLU A 179 0.79 37.01 -17.46
N GLU A 180 -0.10 36.89 -16.48
CA GLU A 180 -0.35 37.90 -15.47
C GLU A 180 0.42 37.55 -14.18
N ASP A 181 1.28 38.46 -13.70
CA ASP A 181 2.21 38.24 -12.57
C ASP A 181 1.54 37.68 -11.29
N TYR A 182 0.26 37.98 -11.08
CA TYR A 182 -0.50 37.55 -9.90
C TYR A 182 -1.08 36.13 -9.99
N LEU A 183 -1.03 35.52 -11.18
CA LEU A 183 -1.51 34.16 -11.43
C LEU A 183 -0.38 33.12 -11.25
N PHE A 184 0.86 33.58 -11.11
CA PHE A 184 2.06 32.73 -11.13
C PHE A 184 2.02 31.59 -10.11
N ASP A 185 1.65 31.87 -8.85
CA ASP A 185 1.60 30.86 -7.80
C ASP A 185 0.55 29.77 -8.07
N ILE A 186 -0.62 30.16 -8.57
CA ILE A 186 -1.71 29.23 -8.90
C ILE A 186 -1.40 28.44 -10.18
N VAL A 187 -0.80 29.07 -11.19
CA VAL A 187 -0.32 28.37 -12.41
C VAL A 187 0.75 27.34 -12.05
N MET A 188 1.68 27.71 -11.17
CA MET A 188 2.72 26.81 -10.68
C MET A 188 2.12 25.64 -9.87
N LEU A 189 1.15 25.91 -8.99
CA LEU A 189 0.40 24.86 -8.30
C LEU A 189 -0.27 23.91 -9.30
N TYR A 190 -0.91 24.48 -10.34
CA TYR A 190 -1.58 23.69 -11.35
C TYR A 190 -0.59 22.77 -12.09
N ASP A 191 0.54 23.32 -12.52
CA ASP A 191 1.61 22.57 -13.18
C ASP A 191 2.16 21.42 -12.32
N CYS A 192 2.32 21.66 -11.01
CA CYS A 192 2.75 20.64 -10.07
C CYS A 192 1.73 19.48 -9.99
N VAL A 193 0.44 19.81 -9.89
CA VAL A 193 -0.64 18.81 -9.82
C VAL A 193 -0.68 17.97 -11.09
N ILE A 194 -0.71 18.60 -12.27
CA ILE A 194 -0.75 17.88 -13.55
C ILE A 194 0.48 17.00 -13.72
N SER A 195 1.66 17.50 -13.37
CA SER A 195 2.92 16.75 -13.44
C SER A 195 2.94 15.53 -12.50
N ASP A 196 2.48 15.69 -11.25
CA ASP A 196 2.36 14.58 -10.29
C ASP A 196 1.42 13.48 -10.81
N LYS A 197 0.21 13.84 -11.26
CA LYS A 197 -0.75 12.86 -11.78
C LYS A 197 -0.21 12.15 -13.03
N ASN A 198 0.43 12.88 -13.92
CA ASN A 198 1.06 12.29 -15.13
C ASN A 198 2.15 11.28 -14.76
N ALA A 199 2.97 11.58 -13.74
CA ALA A 199 3.98 10.65 -13.25
C ALA A 199 3.35 9.37 -12.67
N LYS A 200 2.26 9.48 -11.91
CA LYS A 200 1.51 8.32 -11.38
C LYS A 200 0.93 7.44 -12.49
N ILE A 201 0.36 8.05 -13.53
CA ILE A 201 -0.17 7.32 -14.69
C ILE A 201 0.95 6.58 -15.42
N LYS A 202 2.08 7.25 -15.70
CA LYS A 202 3.26 6.62 -16.32
C LYS A 202 3.77 5.43 -15.52
N LEU A 203 3.78 5.54 -14.19
CA LEU A 203 4.18 4.45 -13.30
C LEU A 203 3.20 3.26 -13.38
N GLN A 204 1.89 3.49 -13.44
CA GLN A 204 0.89 2.43 -13.64
C GLN A 204 1.09 1.71 -14.99
N LEU A 205 1.31 2.46 -16.06
CA LEU A 205 1.59 1.91 -17.39
C LEU A 205 2.86 1.07 -17.42
N ALA A 206 3.93 1.51 -16.74
CA ALA A 206 5.17 0.75 -16.61
C ALA A 206 4.94 -0.60 -15.92
N LYS A 207 4.18 -0.62 -14.81
CA LYS A 207 3.82 -1.85 -14.09
C LYS A 207 3.02 -2.81 -14.98
N LEU A 208 2.07 -2.30 -15.77
CA LEU A 208 1.30 -3.13 -16.70
C LEU A 208 2.20 -3.75 -17.79
N SER A 209 3.20 -3.00 -18.28
CA SER A 209 4.16 -3.50 -19.28
C SER A 209 5.08 -4.60 -18.73
N GLU A 210 5.52 -4.49 -17.48
CA GLU A 210 6.35 -5.50 -16.80
C GLU A 210 5.58 -6.80 -16.52
N ASN A 211 4.31 -6.68 -16.11
CA ASN A 211 3.45 -7.84 -15.88
C ASN A 211 3.14 -8.63 -17.16
N GLY A 212 3.16 -7.98 -18.34
CA GLY A 212 3.00 -8.66 -19.63
C GLY A 212 4.21 -9.48 -20.10
N LYS A 213 5.39 -9.28 -19.50
CA LYS A 213 6.65 -9.96 -19.90
C LYS A 213 6.95 -11.23 -19.10
N THR A 214 6.12 -11.62 -18.13
CA THR A 214 6.36 -12.78 -17.25
C THR A 214 5.58 -14.05 -17.61
N LEU A 215 5.13 -14.21 -18.86
CA LEU A 215 4.66 -15.51 -19.36
C LEU A 215 5.83 -16.27 -20.01
N PRO A 216 6.30 -17.41 -19.45
CA PRO A 216 7.32 -18.23 -20.07
C PRO A 216 6.70 -19.26 -21.01
N GLY A 217 7.22 -19.33 -22.24
CA GLY A 217 6.98 -20.41 -23.21
C GLY A 217 6.06 -20.01 -24.38
N GLY A 218 6.48 -20.02 -25.64
CA GLY A 218 7.73 -20.54 -26.18
C GLY A 218 7.98 -20.15 -27.63
N GLU A 219 9.24 -20.40 -28.00
CA GLU A 219 9.80 -20.64 -29.32
C GLU A 219 9.83 -19.50 -30.34
N ALA A 220 10.99 -18.82 -30.31
CA ALA A 220 11.65 -18.40 -31.53
C ALA A 220 12.04 -19.61 -32.38
N VAL A 221 11.65 -19.61 -33.66
CA VAL A 221 12.36 -20.35 -34.71
C VAL A 221 12.88 -19.31 -35.72
N PRO A 222 14.20 -19.26 -35.98
CA PRO A 222 14.78 -18.39 -36.97
C PRO A 222 14.88 -19.13 -38.31
N THR A 223 14.53 -18.47 -39.42
CA THR A 223 15.03 -18.87 -40.73
C THR A 223 15.23 -17.63 -41.60
N ALA A 224 16.50 -17.29 -41.79
CA ALA A 224 16.95 -16.47 -42.89
C ALA A 224 16.96 -17.33 -44.17
N ASP A 225 16.42 -16.85 -45.28
CA ASP A 225 17.25 -16.60 -46.48
C ASP A 225 16.47 -15.94 -47.64
N GLN A 226 17.14 -14.91 -48.19
CA GLN A 226 17.22 -14.48 -49.59
C GLN A 226 16.25 -13.42 -50.22
N PRO A 227 16.80 -12.32 -50.81
CA PRO A 227 16.12 -11.32 -51.67
C PRO A 227 16.48 -11.53 -53.17
N PRO A 228 16.25 -10.58 -54.12
CA PRO A 228 15.14 -9.65 -54.38
C PRO A 228 14.49 -9.93 -55.76
N SER A 229 13.42 -9.21 -56.12
CA SER A 229 13.00 -9.07 -57.53
C SER A 229 12.60 -7.64 -57.82
N LEU A 230 13.51 -6.91 -58.47
CA LEU A 230 13.22 -5.80 -59.37
C LEU A 230 12.48 -6.40 -60.58
N ASP A 231 11.35 -5.84 -60.98
CA ASP A 231 11.27 -5.07 -62.23
C ASP A 231 9.86 -4.55 -62.52
N SER A 232 9.82 -3.30 -63.01
CA SER A 232 8.88 -2.72 -63.99
C SER A 232 7.37 -2.64 -63.60
N GLN A 233 6.64 -1.55 -63.76
CA GLN A 233 6.69 -0.49 -64.78
C GLN A 233 5.74 0.67 -64.35
N LEU A 234 6.24 1.91 -64.36
CA LEU A 234 5.47 3.14 -64.65
C LEU A 234 5.41 3.27 -66.20
N PRO A 235 4.69 4.23 -66.84
CA PRO A 235 3.60 5.15 -66.45
C PRO A 235 2.34 4.90 -67.36
N GLU A 236 1.27 5.70 -67.52
CA GLU A 236 1.10 7.15 -67.70
C GLU A 236 -0.41 7.47 -67.93
N GLU A 237 -0.79 8.74 -67.72
CA GLU A 237 -1.98 9.49 -68.20
C GLU A 237 -3.39 9.10 -67.70
N LEU A 238 -4.30 10.01 -67.29
CA LEU A 238 -4.55 11.44 -67.57
C LEU A 238 -4.95 12.21 -66.30
#